data_AF-F8QXF2-F1
#
_entry.id   AF-F8QXF2-F1
#
_cell.length_a   1.000
_cell.length_b   1.000
_cell.length_c   1.000
_cell.angle_alpha   90.00
_cell.angle_beta   90.00
_cell.angle_gamma   90.00
#
_symmetry.space_group_name_H-M   'P 1'
#
loop_
_entity.id
_entity.type
_entity.pdbx_description
1 polymer ?
#
loop_
_entity_poly.entity_id
_entity_poly.type
_entity_poly.pdbx_seq_one_letter_code
_entity_poly.pdbx_strand_id
1 'polypeptide(L)'
;FTEGWRARRAWVAADGTPDVDYLARHFGEAKVPVANCDQKHYDSQEKKTYTLQEYIQYWKNARESSEGKKLCLYLKDWHFVP
;
A
#
# COMPACT_ATOMS: atom_id res chain seq x y z
N PHE A 1 -10.81 23.00 7.24
CA PHE A 1 -10.04 22.16 6.28
C PHE A 1 -10.31 20.68 6.60
N THR A 2 -9.68 19.67 5.99
CA THR A 2 -10.09 18.23 6.00
C THR A 2 -10.28 17.51 7.36
N GLU A 3 -10.26 18.21 8.49
CA GLU A 3 -10.44 17.74 9.87
C GLU A 3 -11.69 16.85 10.07
N GLY A 4 -12.77 17.14 9.36
CA GLY A 4 -14.00 16.33 9.41
C GLY A 4 -13.88 14.95 8.74
N TRP A 5 -12.89 14.74 7.86
CA TRP A 5 -12.80 13.54 7.03
C TRP A 5 -12.54 12.30 7.88
N ARG A 6 -13.34 11.25 7.66
CA ARG A 6 -13.22 9.98 8.38
C ARG A 6 -11.83 9.35 8.24
N ALA A 7 -11.19 9.48 7.08
CA ALA A 7 -9.85 8.98 6.83
C ALA A 7 -8.81 9.49 7.86
N ARG A 8 -8.94 10.73 8.33
CA ARG A 8 -8.04 11.31 9.34
C ARG A 8 -8.15 10.66 10.72
N ARG A 9 -9.25 9.95 11.00
CA ARG A 9 -9.49 9.25 12.27
C ARG A 9 -9.39 7.73 12.14
N ALA A 10 -9.71 7.21 10.95
CA ALA A 10 -9.80 5.77 10.72
C ALA A 10 -8.54 5.16 10.10
N TRP A 11 -7.73 5.94 9.37
CA TRP A 11 -6.57 5.43 8.62
C TRP A 11 -5.24 5.93 9.20
N VAL A 12 -5.26 6.48 10.41
CA VAL A 12 -4.08 7.04 11.08
C VAL A 12 -3.94 6.37 12.44
N ALA A 13 -2.78 5.78 12.69
CA ALA A 13 -2.42 5.15 13.96
C ALA A 13 -2.06 6.19 15.02
N ALA A 14 -1.90 5.75 16.27
CA ALA A 14 -1.60 6.64 17.41
C ALA A 14 -0.28 7.40 17.26
N ASP A 15 0.69 6.85 16.51
CA ASP A 15 1.98 7.46 16.21
C ASP A 15 1.96 8.40 14.99
N GLY A 16 0.79 8.62 14.40
CA GLY A 16 0.59 9.46 13.21
C GLY A 16 0.95 8.76 11.89
N THR A 17 1.37 7.50 11.91
CA THR A 17 1.62 6.71 10.70
C THR A 17 0.31 6.14 10.13
N PRO A 18 0.29 5.64 8.88
CA PRO A 18 -0.88 4.99 8.33
C PRO A 18 -1.29 3.76 9.15
N ASP A 19 -2.56 3.67 9.52
CA ASP A 19 -3.13 2.46 10.16
C ASP A 19 -3.37 1.38 9.10
N VAL A 20 -2.29 0.69 8.73
CA VAL A 20 -2.34 -0.39 7.74
C VAL A 20 -3.14 -1.60 8.22
N ASP A 21 -3.28 -1.80 9.54
CA ASP A 21 -4.07 -2.90 10.08
C ASP A 21 -5.57 -2.64 9.91
N TYR A 22 -6.03 -1.40 10.15
CA TYR A 22 -7.38 -0.99 9.82
C TYR A 22 -7.65 -1.18 8.32
N LEU A 23 -6.73 -0.75 7.46
CA LEU A 23 -6.88 -0.85 6.01
C LEU A 23 -6.96 -2.32 5.54
N ALA A 24 -6.09 -3.20 6.04
CA ALA A 24 -6.13 -4.63 5.75
C ALA A 24 -7.44 -5.27 6.22
N ARG A 25 -7.94 -4.90 7.42
CA ARG A 25 -9.18 -5.47 7.97
C ARG A 25 -10.41 -5.11 7.17
N HIS A 26 -10.48 -3.89 6.63
CA HIS A 26 -11.69 -3.39 5.95
C HIS A 26 -11.63 -3.53 4.43
N PHE A 27 -10.42 -3.54 3.85
CA PHE A 27 -10.21 -3.50 2.40
C PHE A 27 -9.20 -4.53 1.92
N GLY A 28 -8.82 -5.52 2.75
CA GLY A 28 -7.75 -6.47 2.46
C GLY A 28 -7.94 -7.22 1.14
N GLU A 29 -9.18 -7.59 0.80
CA GLU A 29 -9.53 -8.32 -0.43
C GLU A 29 -9.54 -7.43 -1.68
N ALA A 30 -9.50 -6.10 -1.53
CA ALA A 30 -9.56 -5.17 -2.64
C ALA A 30 -8.40 -5.40 -3.59
N LYS A 31 -8.70 -5.45 -4.89
CA LYS A 31 -7.68 -5.56 -5.94
C LYS A 31 -7.03 -4.21 -6.17
N VAL A 32 -5.72 -4.16 -5.97
CA VAL A 32 -4.92 -2.94 -6.02
C VAL A 32 -3.80 -3.02 -7.06
N PRO A 33 -3.57 -1.94 -7.82
CA PRO A 33 -2.45 -1.85 -8.73
C PRO A 33 -1.13 -1.57 -7.98
N VAL A 34 -0.13 -2.42 -8.20
CA VAL A 34 1.22 -2.28 -7.59
C VAL A 34 2.28 -2.32 -8.68
N ALA A 35 3.09 -1.27 -8.78
CA ALA A 35 4.24 -1.19 -9.68
C ALA A 35 5.49 -1.74 -9.01
N ASN A 36 6.33 -2.46 -9.76
CA ASN A 36 7.69 -2.81 -9.34
C ASN A 36 8.69 -1.80 -9.88
N CYS A 37 9.17 -0.91 -9.04
CA CYS A 37 10.05 0.20 -9.44
C CYS A 37 11.50 -0.22 -9.71
N ASP A 38 11.90 -1.46 -9.39
CA ASP A 38 13.23 -1.98 -9.75
C ASP A 38 13.32 -2.41 -11.22
N GLN A 39 12.18 -2.54 -11.91
CA GLN A 39 12.11 -2.90 -13.32
C GLN A 39 11.83 -1.64 -14.14
N LYS A 40 12.88 -1.08 -14.76
CA LYS A 40 12.72 -0.04 -15.78
C LYS A 40 12.40 -0.70 -17.13
N HIS A 41 11.12 -0.82 -17.44
CA HIS A 41 10.69 -1.00 -18.82
C HIS A 41 10.45 0.38 -19.43
N TYR A 42 11.13 0.65 -20.55
CA TYR A 42 11.02 1.88 -21.34
C TYR A 42 9.54 2.19 -21.59
N ASP A 43 9.00 3.19 -20.90
CA ASP A 43 7.70 3.83 -21.15
C ASP A 43 6.47 3.27 -20.41
N SER A 44 6.59 2.22 -19.58
CA SER A 44 5.51 1.81 -18.66
C SER A 44 6.03 0.99 -17.49
N GLN A 45 5.82 1.45 -16.25
CA GLN A 45 5.98 0.59 -15.08
C GLN A 45 4.83 -0.42 -15.11
N GLU A 46 5.13 -1.68 -15.45
CA GLU A 46 4.15 -2.76 -15.40
C GLU A 46 3.56 -2.82 -14.00
N LYS A 47 2.23 -2.65 -13.92
CA LYS A 47 1.48 -2.77 -12.68
C LYS A 47 0.92 -4.17 -12.60
N LYS A 48 1.22 -4.85 -11.51
CA LYS A 48 0.61 -6.13 -11.16
C LYS A 48 -0.56 -5.90 -10.23
N THR A 49 -1.58 -6.73 -10.37
CA THR A 49 -2.73 -6.71 -9.48
C THR A 49 -2.41 -7.55 -8.25
N TYR A 50 -2.47 -6.93 -7.08
CA TYR A 50 -2.38 -7.59 -5.78
C TYR A 50 -3.72 -7.43 -5.04
N THR A 51 -3.92 -8.18 -3.97
CA THR A 51 -4.83 -7.77 -2.90
C THR A 51 -4.15 -6.72 -2.02
N LEU A 52 -4.92 -5.84 -1.40
CA LEU A 52 -4.37 -4.87 -0.45
C LEU A 52 -3.66 -5.58 0.71
N GLN A 53 -4.19 -6.72 1.15
CA GLN A 53 -3.57 -7.53 2.20
C GLN A 53 -2.18 -8.06 1.81
N GLU A 54 -2.01 -8.57 0.59
CA GLU A 54 -0.69 -9.00 0.10
C GLU A 54 0.30 -7.83 0.06
N TYR A 55 -0.13 -6.65 -0.40
CA TYR A 55 0.71 -5.46 -0.44
C TYR A 55 1.14 -5.00 0.96
N ILE A 56 0.21 -4.99 1.92
CA ILE A 56 0.50 -4.60 3.31
C ILE A 56 1.46 -5.58 3.97
N GLN A 57 1.32 -6.89 3.72
CA GLN A 57 2.27 -7.88 4.22
C GLN A 57 3.68 -7.64 3.68
N TYR A 58 3.80 -7.39 2.37
CA TYR A 58 5.07 -6.97 1.77
C TYR A 58 5.63 -5.73 2.46
N TRP A 59 4.80 -4.69 2.66
CA TRP A 59 5.24 -3.41 3.23
C TRP A 59 5.74 -3.56 4.67
N LYS A 60 5.07 -4.38 5.50
CA LYS A 60 5.52 -4.68 6.86
C LYS A 60 6.87 -5.40 6.86
N ASN A 61 7.00 -6.47 6.07
CA ASN A 61 8.27 -7.20 5.92
C ASN A 61 9.39 -6.28 5.38
N ALA A 62 9.03 -5.34 4.50
CA ALA A 62 9.95 -4.37 3.93
C ALA A 62 10.47 -3.35 4.97
N ARG A 63 9.71 -3.06 6.01
CA ARG A 63 10.15 -2.19 7.14
C ARG A 63 10.98 -2.93 8.18
N GLU A 64 10.70 -4.20 8.42
CA GLU A 64 11.34 -4.96 9.52
C GLU A 64 12.69 -5.56 9.15
N SER A 65 12.89 -6.00 7.89
CA SER A 65 14.17 -6.62 7.50
C SER A 65 15.25 -5.57 7.19
N SER A 66 16.45 -5.75 7.75
CA SER A 66 17.64 -4.93 7.47
C SER A 66 18.55 -5.50 6.38
N GLU A 67 18.25 -6.69 5.86
CA GLU A 67 19.16 -7.45 4.99
C GLU A 67 18.49 -7.84 3.66
N GLY A 68 19.19 -7.59 2.55
CA GLY A 68 18.84 -8.01 1.19
C GLY A 68 18.22 -6.92 0.29
N LYS A 69 18.37 -7.10 -1.03
CA LYS A 69 17.75 -6.23 -2.05
C LYS A 69 16.25 -6.53 -2.13
N LYS A 70 15.42 -5.68 -1.53
CA LYS A 70 13.97 -5.81 -1.58
C LYS A 70 13.45 -5.26 -2.90
N LEU A 71 12.44 -5.91 -3.46
CA LEU A 71 11.67 -5.32 -4.56
C LEU A 71 11.10 -3.99 -4.09
N CYS A 72 11.24 -2.91 -4.86
CA CYS A 72 10.64 -1.62 -4.59
C CYS A 72 9.20 -1.61 -5.13
N LEU A 73 8.22 -2.06 -4.32
CA LEU A 73 6.83 -2.12 -4.75
C LEU A 73 6.06 -0.87 -4.32
N TYR A 74 5.37 -0.25 -5.28
CA TYR A 74 4.63 0.98 -5.08
C TYR A 74 3.16 0.83 -5.49
N LEU A 75 2.26 0.96 -4.51
CA LEU A 75 0.81 1.02 -4.74
C LEU A 75 0.42 2.45 -5.12
N LYS A 76 -0.07 2.64 -6.36
CA LYS A 76 -0.48 3.96 -6.89
C LYS A 76 -1.67 3.85 -7.84
N ASP A 77 -2.43 4.93 -7.95
CA ASP A 77 -3.63 5.03 -8.79
C ASP A 77 -4.72 4.00 -8.44
N TRP A 78 -4.74 3.55 -7.18
CA TRP A 78 -5.87 2.79 -6.66
C TRP A 78 -7.06 3.71 -6.46
N HIS A 79 -8.13 3.43 -7.19
CA HIS A 79 -9.41 4.08 -7.00
C HIS A 79 -10.24 3.17 -6.07
N PHE A 80 -10.73 3.73 -4.96
CA PHE A 80 -11.71 3.04 -4.12
C PHE A 80 -13.00 2.87 -4.95
N VAL A 81 -13.09 1.76 -5.67
CA VAL A 81 -14.33 1.33 -6.31
C VAL A 81 -15.21 0.67 -5.22
N PRO A 82 -16.48 1.11 -5.07
CA PRO A 82 -17.45 0.45 -4.19
C PRO A 82 -17.69 -1.01 -4.56
#